data_AF-A0A8R7PVV1-F1
#
_entry.id   AF-A0A8R7PVV1-F1
#
_cell.length_a   1.000
_cell.length_b   1.000
_cell.length_c   1.000
_cell.angle_alpha   90.00
_cell.angle_beta   90.00
_cell.angle_gamma   90.00
#
_symmetry.space_group_name_H-M   'P 1'
#
loop_
_entity.id
_entity.type
_entity.pdbx_description
1 polymer ?
#
loop_
_entity_poly.entity_id
_entity_poly.type
_entity_poly.pdbx_seq_one_letter_code
_entity_poly.pdbx_strand_id
1 'polypeptide(L)'
;MLKLPAMLSQLFLSAGSIPGRHDKARVFSLGECLQTNRAVAHVTDNILRTRFLDITITKLKIRFVLTQHDSLAIGRSVARAMSTQKVAAAEFQITTEKACKICSSADFLRFGKQFNDLIGACLDAFVSLRRLWLRNMRFGEHDIPSILSTCKLLESLRLTDCDSGIYSVLQVEHA
;
A
#
# COMPACT_ATOMS: atom_id res chain seq x y z
N MET A 1 24.04 -21.54 -3.06
CA MET A 1 23.38 -21.24 -1.78
C MET A 1 22.22 -20.28 -2.02
N LEU A 2 21.00 -20.63 -1.61
CA LEU A 2 19.86 -19.71 -1.65
C LEU A 2 20.11 -18.59 -0.64
N LYS A 3 19.92 -17.33 -1.04
CA LYS A 3 20.02 -16.19 -0.12
C LYS A 3 18.85 -16.24 0.87
N LEU A 4 19.08 -15.90 2.14
CA LEU A 4 18.07 -15.93 3.23
C LEU A 4 16.67 -15.39 2.82
N PRO A 5 16.54 -14.25 2.08
CA PRO A 5 15.23 -13.74 1.68
C PRO A 5 14.45 -14.64 0.70
N ALA A 6 15.12 -15.56 -0.01
CA ALA A 6 14.47 -16.52 -0.90
C ALA A 6 13.83 -17.69 -0.14
N MET A 7 14.22 -17.93 1.12
CA MET A 7 13.73 -19.05 1.93
C MET A 7 12.51 -18.71 2.78
N LEU A 8 12.19 -17.42 2.95
CA LEU A 8 11.07 -16.97 3.79
C LEU A 8 9.75 -17.08 3.02
N SER A 9 8.71 -17.68 3.62
CA SER A 9 7.37 -17.73 3.02
C SER A 9 6.49 -16.54 3.41
N GLN A 10 6.84 -15.82 4.48
CA GLN A 10 6.14 -14.63 4.93
C GLN A 10 7.10 -13.44 4.97
N LEU A 11 6.72 -12.34 4.34
CA LEU A 11 7.53 -11.14 4.23
C LEU A 11 6.73 -9.92 4.67
N PHE A 12 7.35 -9.10 5.51
CA PHE A 12 6.88 -7.76 5.83
C PHE A 12 7.93 -6.73 5.45
N LEU A 13 7.61 -5.93 4.44
CA LEU A 13 8.44 -4.82 3.97
C LEU A 13 7.79 -3.52 4.45
N SER A 14 8.58 -2.63 5.05
CA SER A 14 8.00 -1.43 5.64
C SER A 14 8.92 -0.23 5.51
N ALA A 15 8.37 0.86 4.99
CA ALA A 15 9.00 2.18 5.10
C ALA A 15 8.98 2.70 6.54
N GLY A 16 8.28 2.00 7.45
CA GLY A 16 8.13 2.32 8.86
C GLY A 16 8.73 1.29 9.82
N SER A 17 9.62 0.39 9.37
CA SER A 17 10.41 -0.48 10.27
C SER A 17 11.57 0.27 10.95
N ILE A 18 11.49 1.60 11.05
CA ILE A 18 12.34 2.38 11.95
C ILE A 18 11.58 2.54 13.27
N PRO A 19 12.09 2.04 14.41
CA PRO A 19 11.54 2.34 15.73
C PRO A 19 11.44 3.86 15.89
N GLY A 20 10.28 4.38 16.31
CA GLY A 20 10.17 5.81 16.65
C GLY A 20 8.97 6.56 16.08
N ARG A 21 8.21 6.03 15.11
CA ARG A 21 6.96 6.71 14.67
C ARG A 21 5.81 6.65 15.71
N HIS A 22 6.01 5.88 16.78
CA HIS A 22 5.20 5.88 18.00
C HIS A 22 5.89 6.54 19.19
N ASP A 23 7.14 6.96 19.03
CA ASP A 23 7.94 7.56 20.11
C ASP A 23 7.99 9.07 19.88
N LYS A 24 7.40 9.83 20.80
CA LYS A 24 7.15 11.28 20.65
C LYS A 24 8.42 12.13 20.54
N ALA A 25 9.60 11.52 20.52
CA ALA A 25 10.91 12.18 20.63
C ALA A 25 11.75 12.25 19.35
N ARG A 26 11.43 11.49 18.27
CA ARG A 26 12.13 11.63 16.98
C ARG A 26 11.16 11.85 15.82
N VAL A 27 11.04 13.10 15.41
CA VAL A 27 10.41 13.48 14.14
C VAL A 27 11.38 13.12 13.02
N PHE A 28 11.13 12.03 12.29
CA PHE A 28 11.83 11.79 11.02
C PHE A 28 11.49 12.92 10.05
N SER A 29 12.50 13.43 9.35
CA SER A 29 12.29 14.39 8.28
C SER A 29 11.54 13.71 7.11
N LEU A 30 10.80 14.51 6.33
CA LEU A 30 10.14 14.03 5.12
C LEU A 30 11.14 13.34 4.17
N GLY A 31 12.36 13.87 4.06
CA GLY A 31 13.43 13.32 3.21
C GLY A 31 13.83 11.89 3.59
N GLU A 32 14.03 11.60 4.88
CA GLU A 32 14.37 10.25 5.36
C GLU A 32 13.24 9.25 5.09
N CYS A 33 11.99 9.71 5.23
CA CYS A 33 10.82 8.89 4.95
C CYS A 33 10.75 8.50 3.45
N LEU A 34 10.97 9.47 2.56
CA LEU A 34 11.00 9.24 1.11
C LEU A 34 12.18 8.34 0.69
N GLN A 35 13.35 8.50 1.31
CA GLN A 35 14.50 7.63 1.05
C GLN A 35 14.22 6.18 1.45
N THR A 36 13.61 5.98 2.63
CA THR A 36 13.22 4.65 3.09
C THR A 36 12.15 4.04 2.18
N ASN A 37 11.20 4.86 1.70
CA ASN A 37 10.18 4.44 0.76
C ASN A 37 10.79 3.92 -0.56
N ARG A 38 11.77 4.64 -1.10
CA ARG A 38 12.51 4.23 -2.29
C ARG A 38 13.25 2.90 -2.08
N ALA A 39 13.85 2.72 -0.89
CA ALA A 39 14.50 1.47 -0.53
C ALA A 39 13.49 0.31 -0.48
N VAL A 40 12.29 0.52 0.06
CA VAL A 40 11.20 -0.48 0.07
C VAL A 40 10.79 -0.86 -1.35
N ALA A 41 10.61 0.11 -2.24
CA ALA A 41 10.29 -0.17 -3.64
C ALA A 41 11.38 -1.01 -4.32
N HIS A 42 12.64 -0.62 -4.14
CA HIS A 42 13.79 -1.35 -4.69
C HIS A 42 13.90 -2.77 -4.14
N VAL A 43 13.78 -2.94 -2.81
CA VAL A 43 13.83 -4.26 -2.16
C VAL A 43 12.67 -5.14 -2.59
N THR A 44 11.46 -4.57 -2.70
CA THR A 44 10.27 -5.27 -3.21
C THR A 44 10.53 -5.82 -4.61
N ASP A 45 10.98 -4.97 -5.55
CA ASP A 45 11.26 -5.43 -6.91
C ASP A 45 12.33 -6.52 -6.93
N ASN A 46 13.43 -6.31 -6.21
CA ASN A 46 14.55 -7.24 -6.20
C ASN A 46 14.16 -8.62 -5.64
N ILE A 47 13.47 -8.67 -4.50
CA ILE A 47 13.00 -9.92 -3.90
C ILE A 47 12.04 -10.65 -4.85
N LEU A 48 11.05 -9.94 -5.37
CA LEU A 48 10.01 -10.57 -6.19
C LEU A 48 10.52 -11.01 -7.57
N ARG A 49 11.48 -10.27 -8.15
CA ARG A 49 12.11 -10.60 -9.43
C ARG A 49 13.04 -11.80 -9.32
N THR A 50 13.88 -11.84 -8.28
CA THR A 50 14.91 -12.87 -8.10
C THR A 50 14.44 -14.12 -7.38
N ARG A 51 13.21 -14.13 -6.86
CA ARG A 51 12.65 -15.30 -6.17
C ARG A 51 12.45 -16.48 -7.13
N PHE A 52 13.02 -17.62 -6.71
CA PHE A 52 12.78 -18.95 -7.27
C PHE A 52 11.38 -19.46 -6.90
N LEU A 53 10.77 -20.21 -7.80
CA LEU A 53 9.38 -20.68 -7.67
C LEU A 53 9.20 -21.73 -6.57
N ASP A 54 10.27 -22.41 -6.15
CA ASP A 54 10.21 -23.52 -5.18
C ASP A 54 9.61 -23.12 -3.82
N ILE A 55 9.68 -21.84 -3.46
CA ILE A 55 9.10 -21.32 -2.21
C ILE A 55 8.20 -20.13 -2.53
N THR A 56 6.91 -20.38 -2.68
CA THR A 56 5.89 -19.34 -2.79
C THR A 56 5.85 -18.47 -1.52
N ILE A 57 5.73 -17.15 -1.70
CA ILE A 57 5.43 -16.24 -0.60
C ILE A 57 3.96 -16.42 -0.25
N THR A 58 3.67 -17.11 0.85
CA THR A 58 2.31 -17.31 1.33
C THR A 58 1.67 -16.00 1.78
N LYS A 59 2.48 -15.05 2.28
CA LYS A 59 2.01 -13.74 2.73
C LYS A 59 3.03 -12.64 2.51
N LEU A 60 2.68 -11.66 1.67
CA LEU A 60 3.47 -10.45 1.44
C LEU A 60 2.72 -9.24 2.00
N LYS A 61 3.26 -8.58 3.01
CA LYS A 61 2.74 -7.32 3.53
C LYS A 61 3.72 -6.19 3.22
N ILE A 62 3.23 -5.12 2.62
CA ILE A 62 4.05 -3.94 2.30
C ILE A 62 3.40 -2.70 2.90
N ARG A 63 4.18 -1.95 3.69
CA ARG A 63 3.83 -0.61 4.15
C ARG A 63 4.70 0.42 3.43
N PHE A 64 4.08 1.37 2.75
CA PHE A 64 4.79 2.41 2.00
C PHE A 64 4.07 3.76 2.10
N VAL A 65 4.79 4.81 1.72
CA VAL A 65 4.26 6.17 1.55
C VAL A 65 3.81 6.33 0.11
N LEU A 66 2.61 6.89 -0.06
CA LEU A 66 2.02 7.20 -1.35
C LEU A 66 2.85 8.27 -2.05
N THR A 67 3.68 7.82 -2.98
CA THR A 67 4.42 8.65 -3.93
C THR A 67 4.18 8.12 -5.33
N GLN A 68 4.18 8.98 -6.35
CA GLN A 68 3.87 8.54 -7.72
C GLN A 68 4.83 7.44 -8.20
N HIS A 69 6.14 7.65 -8.06
CA HIS A 69 7.13 6.73 -8.61
C HIS A 69 7.26 5.41 -7.81
N ASP A 70 7.43 5.49 -6.48
CA ASP A 70 7.70 4.29 -5.68
C ASP A 70 6.46 3.41 -5.54
N SER A 71 5.28 4.01 -5.42
CA SER A 71 4.03 3.24 -5.32
C SER A 71 3.74 2.46 -6.61
N LEU A 72 3.98 3.08 -7.78
CA LEU A 72 3.86 2.40 -9.07
C LEU A 72 4.87 1.26 -9.20
N ALA A 73 6.12 1.48 -8.78
CA ALA A 73 7.14 0.44 -8.79
C ALA A 73 6.72 -0.75 -7.91
N ILE A 74 6.27 -0.50 -6.68
CA ILE A 74 5.76 -1.53 -5.76
C ILE A 74 4.56 -2.26 -6.39
N GLY A 75 3.56 -1.54 -6.87
CA GLY A 75 2.36 -2.10 -7.49
C GLY A 75 2.69 -3.03 -8.65
N ARG A 76 3.53 -2.59 -9.60
CA ARG A 76 3.94 -3.39 -10.76
C ARG A 76 4.74 -4.64 -10.36
N SER A 77 5.65 -4.51 -9.41
CA SER A 77 6.43 -5.66 -8.94
C SER A 77 5.54 -6.72 -8.27
N VAL A 78 4.55 -6.29 -7.48
CA VAL A 78 3.57 -7.19 -6.85
C VAL A 78 2.65 -7.82 -7.88
N ALA A 79 2.07 -7.05 -8.80
CA ALA A 79 1.24 -7.57 -9.90
C ALA A 79 1.95 -8.70 -10.65
N ARG A 80 3.20 -8.46 -11.07
CA ARG A 80 4.03 -9.46 -11.77
C ARG A 80 4.31 -10.70 -10.92
N ALA A 81 4.53 -10.53 -9.62
CA ALA A 81 4.79 -11.66 -8.73
C ALA A 81 3.54 -12.52 -8.52
N MET A 82 2.37 -11.90 -8.47
CA MET A 82 1.10 -12.60 -8.33
C MET A 82 0.71 -13.32 -9.63
N SER A 83 0.91 -12.69 -10.80
CA SER A 83 0.66 -13.35 -12.09
C SER A 83 1.57 -14.55 -12.37
N THR A 84 2.75 -14.59 -11.75
CA THR A 84 3.70 -15.72 -11.82
C THR A 84 3.59 -16.67 -10.62
N GLN A 85 2.52 -16.57 -9.82
CA GLN A 85 2.24 -17.42 -8.65
C GLN A 85 3.35 -17.44 -7.59
N LYS A 86 4.22 -16.42 -7.57
CA LYS A 86 5.27 -16.26 -6.56
C LYS A 86 4.74 -15.73 -5.23
N VAL A 87 3.57 -15.08 -5.25
CA VAL A 87 2.91 -14.51 -4.08
C VAL A 87 1.46 -15.00 -4.06
N ALA A 88 1.07 -15.68 -2.98
CA ALA A 88 -0.28 -16.19 -2.81
C ALA A 88 -1.25 -15.12 -2.27
N ALA A 89 -0.77 -14.27 -1.36
CA ALA A 89 -1.57 -13.20 -0.76
C ALA A 89 -0.72 -11.94 -0.54
N ALA A 90 -1.23 -10.80 -0.99
CA ALA A 90 -0.63 -9.49 -0.77
C ALA A 90 -1.50 -8.61 0.13
N GLU A 91 -0.85 -7.76 0.92
CA GLU A 91 -1.47 -6.73 1.76
C GLU A 91 -0.75 -5.41 1.60
N PHE A 92 -1.50 -4.32 1.44
CA PHE A 92 -0.96 -2.97 1.41
C PHE A 92 -1.40 -2.14 2.60
N GLN A 93 -0.43 -1.44 3.18
CA GLN A 93 -0.68 -0.33 4.08
C GLN A 93 -0.08 0.93 3.46
N ILE A 94 -0.94 1.81 2.98
CA ILE A 94 -0.58 3.02 2.27
C ILE A 94 -0.74 4.19 3.23
N THR A 95 0.36 4.90 3.43
CA THR A 95 0.42 6.10 4.26
C THR A 95 0.71 7.31 3.38
N THR A 96 0.55 8.53 3.90
CA THR A 96 0.85 9.75 3.14
C THR A 96 2.04 10.48 3.75
N GLU A 97 2.61 11.38 2.96
CA GLU A 97 3.81 12.15 3.32
C GLU A 97 3.61 13.09 4.51
N LYS A 98 2.34 13.43 4.84
CA LYS A 98 1.96 14.30 5.97
C LYS A 98 1.21 13.53 7.05
N ALA A 99 1.40 13.92 8.30
CA ALA A 99 0.57 13.43 9.40
C ALA A 99 -0.82 14.09 9.35
N CYS A 100 -1.87 13.37 9.76
CA CYS A 100 -3.26 13.87 9.76
C CYS A 100 -3.40 15.27 10.36
N LYS A 101 -2.75 15.52 11.51
CA LYS A 101 -2.80 16.81 12.24
C LYS A 101 -2.29 18.03 11.46
N ILE A 102 -1.48 17.81 10.42
CA ILE A 102 -0.88 18.87 9.59
C ILE A 102 -1.38 18.80 8.13
N CYS A 103 -2.33 17.90 7.83
CA CYS A 103 -2.95 17.81 6.51
C CYS A 103 -3.99 18.91 6.35
N SER A 104 -3.91 19.67 5.25
CA SER A 104 -5.00 20.54 4.81
C SER A 104 -6.08 19.73 4.08
N SER A 105 -7.28 20.30 3.91
CA SER A 105 -8.35 19.72 3.07
C SER A 105 -7.85 19.38 1.65
N ALA A 106 -7.01 20.24 1.06
CA ALA A 106 -6.41 20.01 -0.24
C ALA A 106 -5.41 18.84 -0.25
N ASP A 107 -4.73 18.58 0.86
CA ASP A 107 -3.84 17.41 0.99
C ASP A 107 -4.63 16.10 0.93
N PHE A 108 -5.73 15.98 1.70
CA PHE A 108 -6.57 14.77 1.68
C PHE A 108 -7.10 14.46 0.27
N LEU A 109 -7.57 15.49 -0.46
CA LEU A 109 -8.03 15.35 -1.84
C LEU A 109 -6.91 14.92 -2.79
N ARG A 110 -5.72 15.54 -2.68
CA ARG A 110 -4.55 15.17 -3.47
C ARG A 110 -4.15 13.72 -3.23
N PHE A 111 -4.14 13.27 -1.98
CA PHE A 111 -3.81 11.89 -1.64
C PHE A 111 -4.86 10.89 -2.13
N GLY A 112 -6.14 11.21 -2.03
CA GLY A 112 -7.22 10.39 -2.61
C GLY A 112 -7.06 10.22 -4.12
N LYS A 113 -6.84 11.33 -4.84
CA LYS A 113 -6.58 11.30 -6.29
C LYS A 113 -5.36 10.44 -6.64
N GLN A 114 -4.22 10.66 -5.97
CA GLN A 114 -2.99 9.89 -6.20
C GLN A 114 -3.20 8.39 -5.98
N PHE A 115 -4.02 8.02 -5.01
CA PHE A 115 -4.34 6.63 -4.74
C PHE A 115 -5.24 6.03 -5.83
N ASN A 116 -6.26 6.77 -6.29
CA ASN A 116 -7.11 6.33 -7.40
C ASN A 116 -6.29 6.16 -8.70
N ASP A 117 -5.37 7.08 -8.98
CA ASP A 117 -4.43 6.98 -10.10
C ASP A 117 -3.54 5.72 -9.98
N LEU A 118 -3.10 5.37 -8.76
CA LEU A 118 -2.32 4.16 -8.50
C LEU A 118 -3.12 2.88 -8.74
N ILE A 119 -4.37 2.80 -8.27
CA ILE A 119 -5.27 1.67 -8.56
C ILE A 119 -5.41 1.49 -10.07
N GLY A 120 -5.75 2.56 -10.79
CA GLY A 120 -5.96 2.52 -12.24
C GLY A 120 -4.70 2.08 -13.00
N ALA A 121 -3.53 2.48 -12.54
CA ALA A 121 -2.25 2.13 -13.16
C ALA A 121 -1.73 0.72 -12.83
N CYS A 122 -2.27 0.06 -11.79
CA CYS A 122 -1.77 -1.22 -11.27
C CYS A 122 -2.92 -2.19 -10.90
N LEU A 123 -3.98 -2.23 -11.72
CA LEU A 123 -5.20 -3.02 -11.46
C LEU A 123 -4.92 -4.46 -11.00
N ASP A 124 -4.00 -5.15 -11.68
CA ASP A 124 -3.67 -6.56 -11.38
C ASP A 124 -3.16 -6.78 -9.94
N ALA A 125 -2.44 -5.79 -9.38
CA ALA A 125 -1.97 -5.86 -7.99
C ALA A 125 -3.13 -5.72 -6.99
N PHE A 126 -4.15 -4.93 -7.34
CA PHE A 126 -5.28 -4.64 -6.46
C PHE A 126 -6.38 -5.70 -6.56
N VAL A 127 -6.64 -6.27 -7.74
CA VAL A 127 -7.63 -7.34 -7.95
C VAL A 127 -7.41 -8.52 -7.01
N SER A 128 -6.14 -8.82 -6.72
CA SER A 128 -5.73 -9.97 -5.94
C SER A 128 -5.32 -9.63 -4.49
N LEU A 129 -5.48 -8.37 -4.08
CA LEU A 129 -5.10 -7.88 -2.76
C LEU A 129 -6.07 -8.38 -1.68
N ARG A 130 -5.54 -8.92 -0.58
CA ARG A 130 -6.36 -9.46 0.53
C ARG A 130 -6.68 -8.42 1.58
N ARG A 131 -5.76 -7.50 1.87
CA ARG A 131 -6.00 -6.43 2.86
C ARG A 131 -5.46 -5.11 2.38
N LEU A 132 -6.24 -4.06 2.60
CA LEU A 132 -5.90 -2.70 2.23
C LEU A 132 -6.13 -1.78 3.43
N TRP A 133 -5.08 -1.06 3.82
CA TRP A 133 -5.17 -0.01 4.83
C TRP A 133 -4.75 1.32 4.23
N LEU A 134 -5.69 2.25 4.18
CA LEU A 134 -5.51 3.62 3.68
C LEU A 134 -5.54 4.62 4.83
N ARG A 135 -4.74 5.69 4.68
CA ARG A 135 -4.68 6.79 5.66
C ARG A 135 -4.71 8.14 4.98
N ASN A 136 -5.29 9.12 5.66
CA ASN A 136 -5.23 10.54 5.29
C ASN A 136 -5.74 10.83 3.87
N MET A 137 -6.82 10.19 3.43
CA MET A 137 -7.38 10.39 2.09
C MET A 137 -8.82 10.88 2.18
N ARG A 138 -9.20 11.78 1.27
CA ARG A 138 -10.60 12.12 1.02
C ARG A 138 -11.09 11.34 -0.18
N PHE A 139 -12.18 10.62 -0.02
CA PHE A 139 -12.82 9.82 -1.05
C PHE A 139 -14.10 10.49 -1.52
N GLY A 140 -14.31 10.51 -2.85
CA GLY A 140 -15.60 10.84 -3.43
C GLY A 140 -16.63 9.73 -3.19
N GLU A 141 -17.89 10.02 -3.48
CA GLU A 141 -19.03 9.11 -3.28
C GLU A 141 -18.80 7.72 -3.92
N HIS A 142 -18.16 7.67 -5.08
CA HIS A 142 -17.93 6.44 -5.83
C HIS A 142 -16.56 5.79 -5.61
N ASP A 143 -15.66 6.43 -4.87
CA ASP A 143 -14.29 5.93 -4.72
C ASP A 143 -14.24 4.64 -3.90
N ILE A 144 -14.92 4.58 -2.75
CA ILE A 144 -14.97 3.36 -1.92
C ILE A 144 -15.66 2.20 -2.66
N PRO A 145 -16.85 2.38 -3.28
CA PRO A 145 -17.42 1.35 -4.14
C PRO A 145 -16.48 0.89 -5.27
N SER A 146 -15.77 1.83 -5.92
CA SER A 146 -14.79 1.51 -6.96
C SER A 146 -13.64 0.66 -6.42
N ILE A 147 -13.11 0.98 -5.24
CA ILE A 147 -12.07 0.19 -4.57
C ILE A 147 -12.54 -1.23 -4.30
N LEU A 148 -13.75 -1.39 -3.73
CA LEU A 148 -14.32 -2.70 -3.40
C LEU A 148 -14.60 -3.54 -4.65
N SER A 149 -15.11 -2.91 -5.72
CA SER A 149 -15.35 -3.59 -7.00
C SER A 149 -14.04 -4.02 -7.69
N THR A 150 -12.97 -3.23 -7.53
CA THR A 150 -11.65 -3.53 -8.10
C THR A 150 -10.96 -4.63 -7.30
N CYS A 151 -10.93 -4.53 -5.97
CA CYS A 151 -10.23 -5.44 -5.09
C CYS A 151 -11.08 -6.70 -4.79
N LYS A 152 -11.30 -7.55 -5.79
CA LYS A 152 -12.24 -8.68 -5.72
C LYS A 152 -11.93 -9.72 -4.64
N LEU A 153 -10.67 -9.83 -4.21
CA LEU A 153 -10.24 -10.77 -3.15
C LEU A 153 -10.05 -10.09 -1.78
N LEU A 154 -10.53 -8.85 -1.62
CA LEU A 154 -10.32 -8.08 -0.40
C LEU A 154 -11.13 -8.66 0.76
N GLU A 155 -10.42 -9.08 1.80
CA GLU A 155 -10.98 -9.59 3.06
C GLU A 155 -11.09 -8.49 4.12
N SER A 156 -10.30 -7.41 3.99
CA SER A 156 -10.33 -6.31 4.95
C SER A 156 -9.92 -4.99 4.31
N LEU A 157 -10.81 -3.99 4.43
CA LEU A 157 -10.53 -2.58 4.18
C LEU A 157 -10.43 -1.87 5.53
N ARG A 158 -9.33 -1.14 5.75
CA ARG A 158 -9.16 -0.26 6.91
C ARG A 158 -8.94 1.17 6.43
N LEU A 159 -9.73 2.09 6.96
CA LEU A 159 -9.59 3.52 6.74
C LEU A 159 -9.20 4.17 8.07
N THR A 160 -8.21 5.07 8.08
CA THR A 160 -7.80 5.78 9.29
C THR A 160 -7.51 7.22 8.93
N ASP A 161 -8.14 8.16 9.62
CA ASP A 161 -8.05 9.57 9.25
C ASP A 161 -8.48 9.81 7.78
N CYS A 162 -9.42 9.02 7.26
CA CYS A 162 -10.00 9.24 5.94
C CYS A 162 -11.41 9.83 6.10
N ASP A 163 -11.82 10.65 5.15
CA ASP A 163 -13.15 11.25 5.14
C ASP A 163 -13.77 11.18 3.72
N SER A 164 -15.05 11.51 3.61
CA SER A 164 -15.74 11.66 2.32
C SER A 164 -16.19 13.11 2.06
N GLY A 165 -15.64 14.08 2.81
CA GLY A 165 -16.06 15.48 2.78
C GLY A 165 -17.25 15.80 3.69
N ILE A 166 -17.65 17.08 3.73
CA ILE A 166 -18.75 17.55 4.60
C ILE A 166 -20.09 17.04 4.06
N TYR A 167 -20.97 16.53 4.93
CA TYR A 167 -22.30 15.99 4.60
C TYR A 167 -22.30 14.75 3.68
N SER A 168 -21.19 14.06 3.59
CA SER A 168 -21.09 12.83 2.80
C SER A 168 -21.67 11.64 3.56
N VAL A 169 -22.39 10.79 2.84
CA VAL A 169 -22.95 9.53 3.36
C VAL A 169 -22.22 8.38 2.68
N LEU A 170 -21.66 7.46 3.47
CA LEU A 170 -21.10 6.22 2.93
C LEU A 170 -22.25 5.22 2.78
N GLN A 171 -22.69 4.97 1.54
CA GLN A 171 -23.62 3.89 1.26
C GLN A 171 -22.83 2.58 1.13
N VAL A 172 -23.17 1.61 1.98
CA VAL A 172 -22.61 0.26 1.97
C VAL A 172 -23.74 -0.70 1.68
N GLU A 173 -23.68 -1.36 0.53
CA GLU A 173 -24.58 -2.47 0.20
C GLU A 173 -23.87 -3.79 0.58
N HIS A 174 -24.60 -4.68 1.26
CA HIS A 174 -24.15 -6.02 1.62
C HIS A 174 -25.05 -7.05 0.93
N ALA A 175 -24.45 -8.10 0.35
CA ALA A 175 -25.14 -9.21 -0.31
C ALA A 175 -25.44 -10.37 0.66
#